data_AF-A0A958GN06-F1
#
_entry.id   AF-A0A958GN06-F1
#
_cell.length_a   1.000
_cell.length_b   1.000
_cell.length_c   1.000
_cell.angle_alpha   90.00
_cell.angle_beta   90.00
_cell.angle_gamma   90.00
#
_symmetry.space_group_name_H-M   'P 1'
#
loop_
_entity.id
_entity.type
_entity.pdbx_description
1 polymer ?
#
loop_
_entity_poly.entity_id
_entity_poly.type
_entity_poly.pdbx_seq_one_letter_code
_entity_poly.pdbx_strand_id
1 'polypeptide(L)'
;MTTPSDAPLFHAGTLIAGRYEVLGTLGKGGMGVVLQVVDRALDNEIGALKLLHPQMSRDATQFARFRNEVLVARKLAHPNIVRLYDFGAAEHGYYFISMEYVDGGNLAQRIYGTREPIPIREITRILREVCYGLACAHQQGVIHRDLKPDNILLSQKHEVKLSDFGLARSLMLDKGLTDVGETVGTPYYMAPEQLKGETPDPRVDIYSLGIVAFEMAMGRRPFTDENYVRLAKQHFSAPLPTLLAPGSGIPEWFDVFVRRAAAKSREQRFATAEEAAEELARHLEGPVVVNVRSDGRTPPPPQRSLRSSPLAAAVLLLIGGLCWLGLERYLLQGRGAAGKDGGRLSAAVGQDDETARTLFFSAIERGERAEVERFIAKGTALDRRGFRGFTPVIAAIRFGRIGLLELLLASGANPNEPDSQGATPLIHAAQVGEEQAVEPLIQYGAITTARDANSRTALLYAIAGGPVSVVETLLAAGSPVAMQDAAGNGPLHYSLNPSLHSVAERKVLERGGVGPVVSGAAGREEADAERGGGDGRRFAEVATRAPGGRQKDTTVRIVRLLLGAGADAGIENREGVTPLELATAAGADEVLRLFRRKELKGR
;
A
#
# COMPACT_ATOMS: atom_id res chain seq x y z
N MET A 1 0.38 40.94 35.35
CA MET A 1 -0.19 39.59 35.47
C MET A 1 -0.34 39.05 34.07
N THR A 2 0.66 38.27 33.62
CA THR A 2 0.64 37.56 32.35
C THR A 2 -0.30 36.36 32.47
N THR A 3 -1.20 36.20 31.50
CA THR A 3 -2.10 35.06 31.39
C THR A 3 -1.29 33.75 31.24
N PRO A 4 -1.62 32.66 31.97
CA PRO A 4 -0.82 31.43 32.01
C PRO A 4 -1.07 30.48 30.81
N SER A 5 -1.17 30.99 29.57
CA SER A 5 -1.70 30.20 28.44
C SER A 5 -0.70 29.79 27.34
N ASP A 6 0.56 30.25 27.36
CA ASP A 6 1.48 30.03 26.21
C ASP A 6 2.71 29.16 26.53
N ALA A 7 2.70 28.39 27.62
CA ALA A 7 3.75 27.40 27.83
C ALA A 7 3.61 26.30 26.74
N PRO A 8 4.68 25.97 25.99
CA PRO A 8 4.60 24.90 25.00
C PRO A 8 4.18 23.61 25.72
N LEU A 9 3.12 22.96 25.22
CA LEU A 9 2.46 21.78 25.81
C LEU A 9 3.47 20.68 26.22
N PHE A 10 4.62 20.62 25.56
CA PHE A 10 5.73 19.72 25.85
C PHE A 10 7.04 20.51 25.96
N HIS A 11 7.47 20.79 27.19
CA HIS A 11 8.69 21.51 27.56
C HIS A 11 9.65 20.61 28.36
N ALA A 12 10.92 21.01 28.52
CA ALA A 12 11.88 20.20 29.29
C ALA A 12 11.36 19.92 30.71
N GLY A 13 11.50 18.67 31.16
CA GLY A 13 10.94 18.16 32.43
C GLY A 13 9.48 17.70 32.36
N THR A 14 8.79 17.87 31.21
CA THR A 14 7.43 17.30 31.03
C THR A 14 7.53 15.78 31.02
N LEU A 15 6.68 15.10 31.79
CA LEU A 15 6.54 13.64 31.73
C LEU A 15 5.39 13.28 30.81
N ILE A 16 5.66 12.46 29.80
CA ILE A 16 4.68 11.98 28.81
C ILE A 16 4.41 10.50 29.05
N ALA A 17 3.12 10.14 29.02
CA ALA A 17 2.63 8.78 29.29
C ALA A 17 3.16 8.19 30.61
N GLY A 18 3.46 9.05 31.60
CA GLY A 18 4.04 8.67 32.88
C GLY A 18 5.45 8.05 32.82
N ARG A 19 6.12 8.07 31.65
CA ARG A 19 7.38 7.33 31.40
C ARG A 19 8.48 8.16 30.76
N TYR A 20 8.14 8.96 29.76
CA TYR A 20 9.13 9.66 28.94
C TYR A 20 9.27 11.10 29.41
N GLU A 21 10.42 11.45 29.99
CA GLU A 21 10.71 12.81 30.41
C GLU A 21 11.35 13.60 29.27
N VAL A 22 10.79 14.75 28.92
CA VAL A 22 11.28 15.59 27.83
C VAL A 22 12.58 16.29 28.22
N LEU A 23 13.62 16.15 27.39
CA LEU A 23 14.86 16.91 27.47
C LEU A 23 14.83 18.15 26.58
N GLY A 24 14.25 18.03 25.39
CA GLY A 24 14.22 19.11 24.40
C GLY A 24 13.47 18.74 23.13
N THR A 25 13.30 19.71 22.23
CA THR A 25 12.69 19.49 20.91
C THR A 25 13.76 19.23 19.86
N LEU A 26 13.65 18.12 19.13
CA LEU A 26 14.53 17.77 18.01
C LEU A 26 14.03 18.34 16.69
N GLY A 27 12.71 18.43 16.50
CA GLY A 27 12.11 19.00 15.30
C GLY A 27 10.60 19.15 15.39
N LYS A 28 10.05 20.04 14.56
CA LYS A 28 8.60 20.28 14.41
C LYS A 28 8.24 20.16 12.93
N GLY A 29 7.16 19.45 12.61
CA GLY A 29 6.67 19.29 11.23
C GLY A 29 5.15 19.18 11.16
N GLY A 30 4.60 19.10 9.95
CA GLY A 30 3.14 19.10 9.72
C GLY A 30 2.38 17.92 10.34
N MET A 31 3.08 16.89 10.82
CA MET A 31 2.50 15.68 11.45
C MET A 31 2.68 15.64 12.97
N GLY A 32 3.41 16.61 13.55
CA GLY A 32 3.64 16.68 14.99
C GLY A 32 5.04 17.14 15.39
N VAL A 33 5.44 16.79 16.61
CA VAL A 33 6.73 17.20 17.20
C VAL A 33 7.57 15.98 17.55
N VAL A 34 8.88 16.08 17.31
CA VAL A 34 9.86 15.07 17.73
C VAL A 34 10.64 15.65 18.91
N LEU A 35 10.65 14.92 20.02
CA LEU A 35 11.25 15.31 21.28
C LEU A 35 12.41 14.37 21.61
N GLN A 36 13.47 14.91 22.19
CA GLN A 36 14.46 14.11 22.89
C GLN A 36 13.93 13.82 24.28
N VAL A 37 13.98 12.56 24.72
CA VAL A 37 13.42 12.13 25.99
C VAL A 37 14.37 11.22 26.76
N VAL A 38 14.18 11.16 28.07
CA VAL A 38 14.71 10.10 28.94
C VAL A 38 13.60 9.09 29.20
N ASP A 39 13.85 7.83 28.91
CA ASP A 39 12.94 6.74 29.26
C ASP A 39 13.19 6.29 30.71
N ARG A 40 12.35 6.75 31.64
CA ARG A 40 12.48 6.42 33.06
C ARG A 40 12.21 4.94 33.39
N ALA A 41 11.62 4.18 32.47
CA ALA A 41 11.38 2.75 32.66
C ALA A 41 12.53 1.86 32.14
N LEU A 42 13.46 2.42 31.38
CA LEU A 42 14.62 1.72 30.81
C LEU A 42 15.92 2.38 31.27
N ASP A 43 16.18 2.39 32.58
CA ASP A 43 17.42 2.90 33.19
C ASP A 43 17.84 4.32 32.73
N ASN A 44 16.85 5.19 32.50
CA ASN A 44 17.05 6.55 32.00
C ASN A 44 17.78 6.62 30.64
N GLU A 45 17.58 5.64 29.78
CA GLU A 45 18.09 5.67 28.41
C GLU A 45 17.56 6.88 27.63
N ILE A 46 18.44 7.51 26.84
CA ILE A 46 18.07 8.62 25.95
C ILE A 46 17.41 8.07 24.70
N GLY A 47 16.20 8.55 24.41
CA GLY A 47 15.42 8.19 23.24
C GLY A 47 14.87 9.40 22.49
N ALA A 48 14.23 9.13 21.37
CA ALA A 48 13.42 10.09 20.65
C ALA A 48 11.94 9.70 20.74
N LEU A 49 11.07 10.69 20.89
CA LEU A 49 9.63 10.53 21.00
C LEU A 49 8.93 11.40 19.97
N LYS A 50 8.26 10.78 19.00
CA LYS A 50 7.45 11.48 18.01
C LYS A 50 6.00 11.52 18.48
N LEU A 51 5.50 12.72 18.76
CA LEU A 51 4.11 12.96 19.14
C LEU A 51 3.28 13.33 17.91
N LEU A 52 2.19 12.62 17.72
CA LEU A 52 1.27 12.73 16.60
C LEU A 52 0.04 13.52 17.03
N HIS A 53 -0.36 14.50 16.21
CA HIS A 53 -1.45 15.40 16.56
C HIS A 53 -2.80 14.65 16.69
N PRO A 54 -3.66 14.98 17.68
CA PRO A 54 -4.93 14.27 17.92
C PRO A 54 -5.91 14.25 16.73
N GLN A 55 -5.75 15.14 15.76
CA GLN A 55 -6.55 15.12 14.53
C GLN A 55 -6.34 13.85 13.69
N MET A 56 -5.21 13.15 13.87
CA MET A 56 -4.90 11.90 13.16
C MET A 56 -5.74 10.71 13.61
N SER A 57 -6.39 10.77 14.78
CA SER A 57 -7.24 9.70 15.31
C SER A 57 -8.74 9.89 15.05
N ARG A 58 -9.14 10.92 14.29
CA ARG A 58 -10.56 11.22 14.01
C ARG A 58 -11.22 10.20 13.08
N ASP A 59 -10.44 9.60 12.18
CA ASP A 59 -10.90 8.51 11.33
C ASP A 59 -10.32 7.19 11.85
N ALA A 60 -11.19 6.38 12.47
CA ALA A 60 -10.80 5.12 13.09
C ALA A 60 -10.19 4.11 12.09
N THR A 61 -10.58 4.18 10.82
CA THR A 61 -10.09 3.29 9.76
C THR A 61 -8.68 3.69 9.33
N GLN A 62 -8.47 4.99 9.11
CA GLN A 62 -7.16 5.58 8.83
C GLN A 62 -6.20 5.30 9.98
N PHE A 63 -6.61 5.58 11.21
CA PHE A 63 -5.79 5.36 12.39
C PHE A 63 -5.45 3.88 12.62
N ALA A 64 -6.37 2.95 12.34
CA ALA A 64 -6.10 1.52 12.42
C ALA A 64 -5.06 1.06 11.37
N ARG A 65 -5.11 1.58 10.13
CA ARG A 65 -4.09 1.33 9.11
C ARG A 65 -2.73 1.86 9.54
N PHE A 66 -2.69 3.11 10.00
CA PHE A 66 -1.47 3.73 10.52
C PHE A 66 -0.85 2.92 11.65
N ARG A 67 -1.66 2.51 12.64
CA ARG A 67 -1.20 1.65 13.74
C ARG A 67 -0.60 0.35 13.21
N ASN A 68 -1.24 -0.29 12.23
CA ASN A 68 -0.71 -1.51 11.64
C ASN A 68 0.63 -1.27 10.92
N GLU A 69 0.79 -0.18 10.18
CA GLU A 69 2.07 0.13 9.53
C GLU A 69 3.18 0.40 10.56
N VAL A 70 2.88 1.09 11.67
CA VAL A 70 3.83 1.29 12.79
C VAL A 70 4.24 -0.05 13.39
N LEU A 71 3.29 -0.95 13.63
CA LEU A 71 3.56 -2.28 14.20
C LEU A 71 4.40 -3.17 13.26
N VAL A 72 4.25 -3.04 11.95
CA VAL A 72 5.11 -3.74 10.98
C VAL A 72 6.51 -3.12 10.98
N ALA A 73 6.61 -1.79 10.95
CA ALA A 73 7.90 -1.08 10.97
C ALA A 73 8.70 -1.37 12.26
N ARG A 74 8.05 -1.59 13.41
CA ARG A 74 8.69 -2.02 14.67
C ARG A 74 9.43 -3.36 14.58
N LYS A 75 9.04 -4.23 13.63
CA LYS A 75 9.72 -5.52 13.43
C LYS A 75 11.02 -5.38 12.62
N LEU A 76 11.25 -4.22 11.99
CA LEU A 76 12.48 -3.96 11.26
C LEU A 76 13.64 -3.77 12.25
N ALA A 77 14.60 -4.68 12.20
CA ALA A 77 15.83 -4.61 12.97
C ALA A 77 17.01 -4.59 12.00
N HIS A 78 17.61 -3.42 11.81
CA HIS A 78 18.73 -3.25 10.89
C HIS A 78 19.62 -2.09 11.34
N PRO A 79 20.97 -2.16 11.21
CA PRO A 79 21.87 -1.08 11.58
C PRO A 79 21.52 0.27 10.93
N ASN A 80 21.04 0.25 9.68
CA ASN A 80 20.67 1.42 8.89
C ASN A 80 19.18 1.80 8.95
N ILE A 81 18.42 1.29 9.92
CA ILE A 81 17.03 1.69 10.18
C ILE A 81 16.92 2.13 11.64
N VAL A 82 16.26 3.26 11.89
CA VAL A 82 15.92 3.70 13.25
C VAL A 82 15.00 2.68 13.90
N ARG A 83 15.45 2.11 15.03
CA ARG A 83 14.68 1.16 15.81
C ARG A 83 13.51 1.84 16.51
N LEU A 84 12.29 1.34 16.25
CA LEU A 84 11.08 1.75 16.96
C LEU A 84 10.85 0.85 18.18
N TYR A 85 10.65 1.45 19.35
CA TYR A 85 10.47 0.72 20.60
C TYR A 85 9.00 0.51 20.94
N ASP A 86 8.21 1.58 20.99
CA ASP A 86 6.83 1.53 21.48
C ASP A 86 5.90 2.46 20.71
N PHE A 87 4.60 2.17 20.76
CA PHE A 87 3.53 3.00 20.23
C PHE A 87 2.37 3.01 21.20
N GLY A 88 1.94 4.20 21.62
CA GLY A 88 0.90 4.33 22.63
C GLY A 88 0.18 5.66 22.60
N ALA A 89 -0.84 5.78 23.45
CA ALA A 89 -1.53 7.03 23.70
C ALA A 89 -0.76 7.87 24.73
N ALA A 90 -0.75 9.18 24.53
CA ALA A 90 -0.25 10.19 25.45
C ALA A 90 -1.41 11.08 25.94
N GLU A 91 -1.09 11.99 26.85
CA GLU A 91 -2.04 12.97 27.39
C GLU A 91 -2.67 13.82 26.27
N HIS A 92 -3.87 14.35 26.52
CA HIS A 92 -4.58 15.26 25.59
C HIS A 92 -4.91 14.65 24.20
N GLY A 93 -5.02 13.32 24.11
CA GLY A 93 -5.39 12.62 22.88
C GLY A 93 -4.27 12.51 21.84
N TYR A 94 -3.03 12.82 22.24
CA TYR A 94 -1.86 12.56 21.41
C TYR A 94 -1.56 11.07 21.34
N TYR A 95 -0.90 10.64 20.27
CA TYR A 95 -0.24 9.34 20.20
C TYR A 95 1.25 9.55 20.10
N PHE A 96 2.04 8.62 20.62
CA PHE A 96 3.48 8.68 20.57
C PHE A 96 4.06 7.45 19.87
N ILE A 97 5.18 7.65 19.19
CA ILE A 97 6.10 6.58 18.76
C ILE A 97 7.43 6.85 19.47
N SER A 98 7.90 5.91 20.29
CA SER A 98 9.24 5.97 20.86
C SER A 98 10.24 5.21 19.99
N MET A 99 11.45 5.75 19.88
CA MET A 99 12.47 5.24 18.98
C MET A 99 13.88 5.56 19.50
N GLU A 100 14.89 4.89 18.94
CA GLU A 100 16.28 5.23 19.26
C GLU A 100 16.61 6.68 18.92
N TYR A 101 17.45 7.31 19.74
CA TYR A 101 17.98 8.63 19.46
C TYR A 101 19.25 8.53 18.62
N VAL A 102 19.35 9.37 17.57
CA VAL A 102 20.54 9.49 16.72
C VAL A 102 21.15 10.88 16.91
N ASP A 103 22.43 10.92 17.25
CA ASP A 103 23.11 12.06 17.91
C ASP A 103 23.82 13.06 16.96
N GLY A 104 23.67 12.92 15.65
CA GLY A 104 24.38 13.75 14.64
C GLY A 104 23.48 14.51 13.66
N GLY A 105 22.15 14.54 13.91
CA GLY A 105 21.21 15.28 13.06
C GLY A 105 20.80 14.53 11.79
N ASN A 106 20.37 15.27 10.76
CA ASN A 106 19.88 14.69 9.50
C ASN A 106 20.71 15.13 8.28
N LEU A 107 20.54 14.43 7.16
CA LEU A 107 21.28 14.68 5.94
C LEU A 107 20.96 16.06 5.34
N ALA A 108 19.74 16.58 5.51
CA ALA A 108 19.42 17.95 5.08
C ALA A 108 20.35 18.98 5.75
N GLN A 109 20.58 18.85 7.06
CA GLN A 109 21.51 19.69 7.81
C GLN A 109 22.95 19.53 7.30
N ARG A 110 23.36 18.33 6.86
CA ARG A 110 24.68 18.10 6.26
C ARG A 110 24.83 18.73 4.87
N ILE A 111 23.78 18.71 4.05
CA ILE A 111 23.78 19.29 2.69
C ILE A 111 23.78 20.82 2.77
N TYR A 112 22.95 21.40 3.64
CA TYR A 112 22.69 22.85 3.66
C TYR A 112 23.41 23.61 4.79
N GLY A 113 23.92 22.91 5.81
CA GLY A 113 24.55 23.52 6.98
C GLY A 113 26.00 23.95 6.78
N THR A 114 26.69 23.41 5.78
CA THR A 114 28.07 23.77 5.43
C THR A 114 28.15 24.27 4.00
N ARG A 115 29.04 25.23 3.73
CA ARG A 115 29.33 25.65 2.34
C ARG A 115 30.24 24.67 1.60
N GLU A 116 30.82 23.70 2.31
CA GLU A 116 31.70 22.68 1.73
C GLU A 116 30.88 21.58 1.06
N PRO A 117 31.14 21.27 -0.23
CA PRO A 117 30.54 20.13 -0.91
C PRO A 117 30.84 18.82 -0.18
N ILE A 118 29.86 17.90 -0.18
CA ILE A 118 30.06 16.57 0.39
C ILE A 118 30.99 15.79 -0.56
N PRO A 119 32.14 15.25 -0.09
CA PRO A 119 33.02 14.45 -0.93
C PRO A 119 32.29 13.26 -1.54
N ILE A 120 32.56 12.94 -2.81
CA ILE A 120 31.88 11.86 -3.52
C ILE A 120 31.96 10.52 -2.77
N ARG A 121 33.08 10.24 -2.12
CA ARG A 121 33.28 9.03 -1.30
C ARG A 121 32.33 8.98 -0.11
N GLU A 122 32.07 10.12 0.54
CA GLU A 122 31.11 10.24 1.63
C GLU A 122 29.68 10.07 1.10
N ILE A 123 29.33 10.72 -0.01
CA ILE A 123 28.03 10.55 -0.69
C ILE A 123 27.77 9.07 -0.99
N THR A 124 28.75 8.41 -1.62
CA THR A 124 28.65 7.00 -2.03
C THR A 124 28.45 6.08 -0.82
N ARG A 125 29.17 6.31 0.28
CA ARG A 125 29.01 5.55 1.53
C ARG A 125 27.61 5.72 2.12
N ILE A 126 27.12 6.96 2.20
CA ILE A 126 25.79 7.26 2.74
C ILE A 126 24.70 6.60 1.90
N LEU A 127 24.74 6.76 0.58
CA LEU A 127 23.75 6.17 -0.32
C LEU A 127 23.74 4.64 -0.23
N ARG A 128 24.91 4.00 -0.08
CA ARG A 128 25.00 2.54 0.07
C ARG A 128 24.35 2.07 1.37
N GLU A 129 24.61 2.77 2.48
CA GLU A 129 23.99 2.46 3.78
C GLU A 129 22.47 2.67 3.75
N VAL A 130 22.00 3.72 3.07
CA VAL A 130 20.58 3.91 2.79
C VAL A 130 20.01 2.73 1.99
N CYS A 131 20.71 2.26 0.96
CA CYS A 131 20.27 1.12 0.16
C CYS A 131 20.17 -0.16 1.00
N TYR A 132 21.09 -0.43 1.92
CA TYR A 132 20.99 -1.57 2.83
C TYR A 132 19.78 -1.46 3.77
N GLY A 133 19.47 -0.27 4.27
CA GLY A 133 18.25 -0.02 5.02
C GLY A 133 16.98 -0.28 4.19
N LEU A 134 16.92 0.25 2.97
CA LEU A 134 15.79 0.04 2.07
C LEU A 134 15.62 -1.44 1.69
N ALA A 135 16.71 -2.13 1.35
CA ALA A 135 16.74 -3.56 1.08
C ALA A 135 16.10 -4.38 2.20
N CYS A 136 16.53 -4.16 3.45
CA CYS A 136 15.96 -4.82 4.62
C CYS A 136 14.45 -4.58 4.75
N ALA A 137 14.00 -3.33 4.58
CA ALA A 137 12.58 -2.99 4.63
C ALA A 137 11.77 -3.65 3.50
N HIS A 138 12.30 -3.60 2.27
CA HIS A 138 11.66 -4.16 1.07
C HIS A 138 11.47 -5.67 1.18
N GLN A 139 12.47 -6.39 1.71
CA GLN A 139 12.37 -7.84 1.97
C GLN A 139 11.25 -8.20 2.96
N GLN A 140 10.92 -7.30 3.88
CA GLN A 140 9.83 -7.43 4.85
C GLN A 140 8.50 -6.85 4.32
N GLY A 141 8.44 -6.46 3.05
CA GLY A 141 7.26 -5.91 2.40
C GLY A 141 6.93 -4.46 2.78
N VAL A 142 7.86 -3.74 3.38
CA VAL A 142 7.71 -2.33 3.78
C VAL A 142 8.37 -1.43 2.74
N ILE A 143 7.63 -0.47 2.19
CA ILE A 143 8.14 0.56 1.28
C ILE A 143 8.23 1.88 2.05
N HIS A 144 9.33 2.63 1.93
CA HIS A 144 9.53 3.87 2.68
C HIS A 144 8.59 5.00 2.22
N ARG A 145 8.40 5.20 0.91
CA ARG A 145 7.46 6.15 0.27
C ARG A 145 7.68 7.65 0.52
N ASP A 146 8.62 8.02 1.39
CA ASP A 146 8.92 9.41 1.77
C ASP A 146 10.43 9.60 2.01
N LEU A 147 11.26 8.94 1.21
CA LEU A 147 12.71 9.08 1.32
C LEU A 147 13.14 10.48 0.89
N LYS A 148 13.80 11.21 1.81
CA LYS A 148 14.31 12.57 1.62
C LYS A 148 15.43 12.86 2.62
N PRO A 149 16.25 13.91 2.45
CA PRO A 149 17.37 14.19 3.35
C PRO A 149 16.96 14.39 4.82
N ASP A 150 15.76 14.89 5.12
CA ASP A 150 15.27 15.04 6.49
C ASP A 150 15.06 13.70 7.22
N ASN A 151 14.80 12.63 6.46
CA ASN A 151 14.49 11.28 6.97
C ASN A 151 15.72 10.36 6.96
N ILE A 152 16.90 10.90 6.65
CA ILE A 152 18.18 10.18 6.70
C ILE A 152 18.98 10.79 7.85
N LEU A 153 19.07 10.05 8.96
CA LEU A 153 19.79 10.48 10.16
C LEU A 153 21.26 10.07 10.10
N LEU A 154 22.12 10.93 10.62
CA LEU A 154 23.56 10.71 10.72
C LEU A 154 23.94 10.69 12.20
N SER A 155 24.73 9.72 12.64
CA SER A 155 25.34 9.73 13.98
C SER A 155 26.69 10.43 13.96
N GLN A 156 27.14 10.91 15.12
CA GLN A 156 28.52 11.37 15.32
C GLN A 156 29.56 10.29 15.01
N LYS A 157 29.19 9.01 15.11
CA LYS A 157 30.02 7.86 14.70
C LYS A 157 30.00 7.59 13.19
N HIS A 158 29.43 8.50 12.40
CA HIS A 158 29.23 8.40 10.96
C HIS A 158 28.28 7.29 10.48
N GLU A 159 27.51 6.67 11.38
CA GLU A 159 26.45 5.72 11.00
C GLU A 159 25.29 6.44 10.30
N VAL A 160 24.69 5.79 9.30
CA VAL A 160 23.51 6.30 8.59
C VAL A 160 22.29 5.47 8.95
N LYS A 161 21.20 6.12 9.33
CA LYS A 161 19.94 5.47 9.73
C LYS A 161 18.74 6.10 9.05
N LEU A 162 17.88 5.27 8.46
CA LEU A 162 16.59 5.69 7.91
C LEU A 162 15.56 5.85 9.01
N SER A 163 14.89 7.01 9.05
CA SER A 163 13.77 7.31 9.94
C SER A 163 12.50 7.55 9.13
N ASP A 164 11.36 7.64 9.81
CA ASP A 164 10.12 8.16 9.19
C ASP A 164 9.74 7.47 7.87
N PHE A 165 9.67 6.13 7.90
CA PHE A 165 8.88 5.37 6.93
C PHE A 165 7.51 6.06 6.81
N GLY A 166 6.97 6.18 5.60
CA GLY A 166 5.82 7.02 5.23
C GLY A 166 4.47 6.66 5.86
N LEU A 167 4.48 6.17 7.10
CA LEU A 167 3.41 5.81 8.01
C LEU A 167 2.27 6.86 7.96
N ALA A 168 2.61 8.14 8.04
CA ALA A 168 1.63 9.21 8.02
C ALA A 168 1.07 9.54 6.61
N ARG A 169 1.74 9.08 5.55
CA ARG A 169 1.26 9.26 4.17
C ARG A 169 0.17 8.24 3.82
N SER A 170 0.19 7.05 4.41
CA SER A 170 -0.94 6.11 4.31
C SER A 170 -2.25 6.66 4.89
N LEU A 171 -2.19 7.67 5.75
CA LEU A 171 -3.35 8.40 6.26
C LEU A 171 -3.87 9.46 5.27
N MET A 172 -2.97 10.09 4.50
CA MET A 172 -3.29 11.19 3.60
C MET A 172 -3.76 10.77 2.21
N LEU A 173 -3.46 9.53 1.78
CA LEU A 173 -3.78 9.02 0.44
C LEU A 173 -5.28 8.78 0.19
N ASP A 174 -6.13 8.77 1.23
CA ASP A 174 -7.58 8.52 1.10
C ASP A 174 -8.41 9.80 0.94
N LYS A 175 -7.87 10.97 1.32
CA LYS A 175 -8.49 12.25 0.97
C LYS A 175 -7.91 12.65 -0.37
N GLY A 176 -8.73 12.69 -1.41
CA GLY A 176 -8.32 13.18 -2.73
C GLY A 176 -7.48 14.45 -2.60
N LEU A 177 -6.53 14.62 -3.52
CA LEU A 177 -5.57 15.74 -3.61
C LEU A 177 -6.21 17.15 -3.75
N THR A 178 -7.50 17.32 -3.44
CA THR A 178 -8.31 18.50 -3.79
C THR A 178 -8.43 19.54 -2.68
N ASP A 179 -8.04 19.26 -1.43
CA ASP A 179 -8.03 20.29 -0.38
C ASP A 179 -6.64 20.92 -0.23
N VAL A 180 -6.44 21.94 -1.06
CA VAL A 180 -5.69 23.18 -0.81
C VAL A 180 -4.40 23.06 0.01
N GLY A 181 -3.27 22.96 -0.71
CA GLY A 181 -2.13 23.88 -0.54
C GLY A 181 -1.20 23.76 0.67
N GLU A 182 -1.60 23.19 1.82
CA GLU A 182 -0.77 23.31 3.04
C GLU A 182 -0.44 22.01 3.77
N THR A 183 -1.01 20.86 3.38
CA THR A 183 -0.80 19.60 4.15
C THR A 183 -0.63 18.33 3.32
N VAL A 184 0.00 18.41 2.15
CA VAL A 184 0.45 17.22 1.40
C VAL A 184 1.97 17.29 1.33
N GLY A 185 2.65 16.32 1.95
CA GLY A 185 4.11 16.36 2.15
C GLY A 185 4.93 16.67 0.89
N THR A 186 6.14 17.19 1.11
CA THR A 186 7.16 17.66 0.15
C THR A 186 7.25 16.83 -1.15
N PRO A 187 6.60 17.24 -2.27
CA PRO A 187 6.50 16.47 -3.54
C PRO A 187 7.83 16.22 -4.29
N TYR A 188 8.87 16.97 -3.93
CA TYR A 188 10.13 17.10 -4.67
C TYR A 188 10.95 15.80 -4.82
N TYR A 189 10.63 14.75 -4.07
CA TYR A 189 11.34 13.46 -4.10
C TYR A 189 10.49 12.31 -4.64
N MET A 190 9.22 12.54 -4.98
CA MET A 190 8.32 11.47 -5.37
C MET A 190 8.61 10.92 -6.75
N ALA A 191 8.47 9.60 -6.84
CA ALA A 191 8.51 8.91 -8.13
C ALA A 191 7.31 9.31 -9.02
N PRO A 192 7.47 9.30 -10.36
CA PRO A 192 6.38 9.58 -11.31
C PRO A 192 5.10 8.79 -11.03
N GLU A 193 5.21 7.50 -10.72
CA GLU A 193 4.09 6.62 -10.40
C GLU A 193 3.37 7.03 -9.10
N GLN A 194 4.09 7.56 -8.10
CA GLN A 194 3.46 8.08 -6.88
C GLN A 194 2.64 9.35 -7.16
N LEU A 195 3.18 10.25 -7.97
CA LEU A 195 2.50 11.50 -8.37
C LEU A 195 1.31 11.25 -9.30
N LYS A 196 1.32 10.14 -10.04
CA LYS A 196 0.18 9.68 -10.85
C LYS A 196 -0.89 8.93 -10.05
N GLY A 197 -0.62 8.62 -8.78
CA GLY A 197 -1.50 7.79 -7.95
C GLY A 197 -1.54 6.31 -8.36
N GLU A 198 -0.51 5.84 -9.08
CA GLU A 198 -0.33 4.42 -9.36
C GLU A 198 0.10 3.67 -8.08
N THR A 199 -0.11 2.36 -8.05
CA THR A 199 0.33 1.53 -6.92
C THR A 199 1.86 1.56 -6.80
N PRO A 200 2.42 2.08 -5.69
CA PRO A 200 3.87 2.13 -5.52
C PRO A 200 4.43 0.73 -5.27
N ASP A 201 5.50 0.39 -5.98
CA ASP A 201 6.37 -0.75 -5.69
C ASP A 201 7.68 -0.26 -5.03
N PRO A 202 8.56 -1.14 -4.54
CA PRO A 202 9.81 -0.74 -3.87
C PRO A 202 10.72 0.20 -4.68
N ARG A 203 10.59 0.26 -6.01
CA ARG A 203 11.42 1.12 -6.88
C ARG A 203 11.06 2.60 -6.79
N VAL A 204 9.97 2.97 -6.11
CA VAL A 204 9.70 4.37 -5.78
C VAL A 204 10.76 4.94 -4.85
N ASP A 205 11.25 4.14 -3.90
CA ASP A 205 12.32 4.56 -2.98
C ASP A 205 13.65 4.71 -3.72
N ILE A 206 13.89 3.89 -4.75
CA ILE A 206 15.08 3.97 -5.62
C ILE A 206 15.05 5.26 -6.45
N TYR A 207 13.87 5.69 -6.92
CA TYR A 207 13.75 6.99 -7.57
C TYR A 207 14.09 8.13 -6.62
N SER A 208 13.49 8.13 -5.42
CA SER A 208 13.77 9.13 -4.39
C SER A 208 15.25 9.15 -4.00
N LEU A 209 15.90 7.97 -3.94
CA LEU A 209 17.34 7.85 -3.73
C LEU A 209 18.14 8.56 -4.81
N GLY A 210 17.74 8.44 -6.09
CA GLY A 210 18.37 9.17 -7.19
C GLY A 210 18.24 10.69 -7.06
N ILE A 211 17.08 11.19 -6.61
CA ILE A 211 16.88 12.62 -6.34
C ILE A 211 17.75 13.09 -5.17
N VAL A 212 17.82 12.31 -4.07
CA VAL A 212 18.69 12.58 -2.92
C VAL A 212 20.17 12.59 -3.34
N ALA A 213 20.60 11.61 -4.15
CA ALA A 213 21.96 11.52 -4.65
C ALA A 213 22.36 12.74 -5.50
N PHE A 214 21.45 13.23 -6.35
CA PHE A 214 21.64 14.47 -7.09
C PHE A 214 21.80 15.66 -6.14
N GLU A 215 20.92 15.79 -5.15
CA GLU A 215 20.92 16.91 -4.22
C GLU A 215 22.17 16.94 -3.34
N MET A 216 22.64 15.78 -2.87
CA MET A 216 23.90 15.66 -2.13
C MET A 216 25.09 16.15 -2.97
N ALA A 217 25.10 15.85 -4.27
CA ALA A 217 26.20 16.23 -5.16
C ALA A 217 26.14 17.70 -5.58
N MET A 218 24.95 18.28 -5.73
CA MET A 218 24.77 19.63 -6.27
C MET A 218 24.42 20.69 -5.21
N GLY A 219 24.11 20.30 -3.98
CA GLY A 219 23.61 21.19 -2.94
C GLY A 219 22.22 21.79 -3.24
N ARG A 220 21.52 21.24 -4.24
CA ARG A 220 20.19 21.69 -4.68
C ARG A 220 19.43 20.57 -5.36
N ARG A 221 18.11 20.61 -5.27
CA ARG A 221 17.21 19.66 -5.94
C ARG A 221 17.28 19.80 -7.48
N PRO A 222 17.07 18.71 -8.23
CA PRO A 222 17.05 18.76 -9.70
C PRO A 222 15.77 19.42 -10.24
N PHE A 223 14.66 19.30 -9.50
CA PHE A 223 13.33 19.77 -9.87
C PHE A 223 12.73 20.60 -8.73
N THR A 224 12.21 21.78 -9.06
CA THR A 224 11.58 22.71 -8.13
C THR A 224 10.54 23.53 -8.88
N ASP A 225 9.34 23.66 -8.32
CA ASP A 225 8.32 24.61 -8.76
C ASP A 225 7.35 24.84 -7.59
N GLU A 226 6.87 26.08 -7.43
CA GLU A 226 5.84 26.40 -6.44
C GLU A 226 4.48 25.79 -6.81
N ASN A 227 4.24 25.58 -8.11
CA ASN A 227 3.03 24.93 -8.59
C ASN A 227 3.23 23.42 -8.65
N TYR A 228 2.43 22.71 -7.85
CA TYR A 228 2.45 21.24 -7.75
C TYR A 228 2.36 20.53 -9.11
N VAL A 229 1.50 20.99 -10.01
CA VAL A 229 1.28 20.36 -11.33
C VAL A 229 2.52 20.53 -12.21
N ARG A 230 3.16 21.70 -12.18
CA ARG A 230 4.40 21.93 -12.93
C ARG A 230 5.56 21.12 -12.38
N LEU A 231 5.68 21.03 -11.06
CA LEU A 231 6.65 20.15 -10.41
C LEU A 231 6.41 18.68 -10.80
N ALA A 232 5.16 18.21 -10.78
CA ALA A 232 4.82 16.87 -11.20
C ALA A 232 5.19 16.61 -12.67
N LYS A 233 4.94 17.58 -13.57
CA LYS A 233 5.36 17.50 -14.97
C LYS A 233 6.89 17.37 -15.11
N GLN A 234 7.67 18.07 -14.28
CA GLN A 234 9.13 17.90 -14.26
C GLN A 234 9.53 16.47 -13.86
N HIS A 235 8.88 15.91 -12.83
CA HIS A 235 9.11 14.52 -12.44
C HIS A 235 8.71 13.55 -13.54
N PHE A 236 7.64 13.77 -14.29
CA PHE A 236 7.17 12.88 -15.37
C PHE A 236 8.08 12.85 -16.59
N SER A 237 8.58 13.99 -17.04
CA SER A 237 9.20 14.08 -18.37
C SER A 237 10.45 14.96 -18.46
N ALA A 238 10.71 15.87 -17.51
CA ALA A 238 11.90 16.69 -17.61
C ALA A 238 13.17 15.82 -17.45
N PRO A 239 14.18 15.99 -18.33
CA PRO A 239 15.43 15.27 -18.20
C PRO A 239 16.15 15.67 -16.92
N LEU A 240 16.84 14.72 -16.29
CA LEU A 240 17.68 15.04 -15.14
C LEU A 240 18.88 15.90 -15.59
N PRO A 241 19.16 17.04 -14.95
CA PRO A 241 20.35 17.83 -15.24
C PRO A 241 21.64 17.00 -15.10
N THR A 242 22.68 17.33 -15.86
CA THR A 242 23.96 16.63 -15.76
C THR A 242 24.75 17.06 -14.53
N LEU A 243 25.41 16.08 -13.90
CA LEU A 243 26.37 16.29 -12.81
C LEU A 243 27.79 16.58 -13.35
N LEU A 244 28.04 16.35 -14.64
CA LEU A 244 29.37 16.44 -15.27
C LEU A 244 29.75 17.87 -15.70
N ALA A 245 29.37 18.89 -14.92
CA ALA A 245 29.79 20.25 -15.17
C ALA A 245 31.32 20.42 -14.99
N PRO A 246 32.00 21.27 -15.79
CA PRO A 246 33.43 21.52 -15.63
C PRO A 246 33.78 21.91 -14.19
N GLY A 247 34.74 21.20 -13.58
CA GLY A 247 35.18 21.47 -12.21
C GLY A 247 34.30 20.88 -11.09
N SER A 248 33.27 20.08 -11.40
CA SER A 248 32.39 19.49 -10.37
C SER A 248 33.07 18.45 -9.47
N GLY A 249 34.14 17.80 -9.96
CA GLY A 249 34.77 16.68 -9.25
C GLY A 249 33.92 15.42 -9.16
N ILE A 250 32.79 15.37 -9.88
CA ILE A 250 31.86 14.24 -9.89
C ILE A 250 32.30 13.23 -10.97
N PRO A 251 32.51 11.94 -10.62
CA PRO A 251 32.84 10.91 -11.60
C PRO A 251 31.68 10.56 -12.54
N GLU A 252 32.01 10.15 -13.77
CA GLU A 252 31.03 9.72 -14.78
C GLU A 252 30.11 8.58 -14.28
N TRP A 253 30.69 7.59 -13.60
CA TRP A 253 29.92 6.46 -13.05
C TRP A 253 28.82 6.92 -12.08
N PHE A 254 29.03 8.03 -11.36
CA PHE A 254 28.05 8.55 -10.42
C PHE A 254 26.89 9.25 -11.14
N ASP A 255 27.17 10.01 -12.22
CA ASP A 255 26.10 10.56 -13.07
C ASP A 255 25.25 9.45 -13.69
N VAL A 256 25.88 8.36 -14.14
CA VAL A 256 25.19 7.16 -14.64
C VAL A 256 24.33 6.51 -13.56
N PHE A 257 24.87 6.32 -12.35
CA PHE A 257 24.12 5.79 -11.21
C PHE A 257 22.88 6.63 -10.91
N VAL A 258 23.05 7.96 -10.79
CA VAL A 258 21.96 8.89 -10.46
C VAL A 258 20.88 8.89 -11.54
N ARG A 259 21.26 8.91 -12.83
CA ARG A 259 20.30 8.82 -13.94
C ARG A 259 19.52 7.51 -13.95
N ARG A 260 20.20 6.39 -13.68
CA ARG A 260 19.56 5.08 -13.61
C ARG A 260 18.58 5.01 -12.44
N ALA A 261 18.99 5.45 -11.25
CA ALA A 261 18.13 5.49 -10.07
C ALA A 261 16.89 6.40 -10.30
N ALA A 262 17.09 7.60 -10.86
CA ALA A 262 16.04 8.58 -11.14
C ALA A 262 15.36 8.40 -12.53
N ALA A 263 15.47 7.22 -13.14
CA ALA A 263 14.84 6.95 -14.43
C ALA A 263 13.31 7.08 -14.33
N LYS A 264 12.67 7.62 -15.37
CA LYS A 264 11.23 7.92 -15.33
C LYS A 264 10.38 6.65 -15.31
N SER A 265 10.76 5.66 -16.12
CA SER A 265 10.19 4.31 -16.10
C SER A 265 10.86 3.48 -14.98
N ARG A 266 10.04 2.80 -14.17
CA ARG A 266 10.51 1.93 -13.08
C ARG A 266 11.28 0.72 -13.57
N GLU A 267 11.08 0.30 -14.83
CA GLU A 267 11.77 -0.83 -15.46
C GLU A 267 13.21 -0.48 -15.86
N GLN A 268 13.51 0.81 -16.01
CA GLN A 268 14.86 1.30 -16.32
C GLN A 268 15.71 1.55 -15.07
N ARG A 269 15.09 1.51 -13.88
CA ARG A 269 15.78 1.66 -12.60
C ARG A 269 16.51 0.38 -12.19
N PHE A 270 17.27 0.45 -11.10
CA PHE A 270 17.70 -0.75 -10.40
C PHE A 270 16.48 -1.60 -10.02
N ALA A 271 16.58 -2.91 -10.17
CA ALA A 271 15.48 -3.82 -9.90
C ALA A 271 15.15 -3.85 -8.41
N THR A 272 16.17 -3.76 -7.56
CA THR A 272 16.07 -3.74 -6.09
C THR A 272 17.08 -2.76 -5.46
N ALA A 273 16.89 -2.44 -4.17
CA ALA A 273 17.82 -1.58 -3.44
C ALA A 273 19.18 -2.26 -3.21
N GLU A 274 19.22 -3.60 -3.11
CA GLU A 274 20.45 -4.38 -3.02
C GLU A 274 21.32 -4.18 -4.27
N GLU A 275 20.73 -4.22 -5.47
CA GLU A 275 21.46 -4.00 -6.72
C GLU A 275 22.11 -2.60 -6.76
N ALA A 276 21.38 -1.59 -6.29
CA ALA A 276 21.91 -0.23 -6.17
C ALA A 276 23.05 -0.14 -5.12
N ALA A 277 22.94 -0.86 -4.00
CA ALA A 277 23.99 -0.93 -2.99
C ALA A 277 25.28 -1.57 -3.53
N GLU A 278 25.16 -2.65 -4.29
CA GLU A 278 26.27 -3.35 -4.93
C GLU A 278 27.00 -2.46 -5.94
N GLU A 279 26.26 -1.71 -6.75
CA GLU A 279 26.84 -0.72 -7.67
C GLU A 279 27.68 0.32 -6.93
N LEU A 280 27.14 0.90 -5.84
CA LEU A 280 27.86 1.89 -5.02
C LEU A 280 29.08 1.27 -4.31
N ALA A 281 28.98 0.03 -3.86
CA ALA A 281 30.06 -0.67 -3.16
C ALA A 281 31.30 -0.85 -4.04
N ARG A 282 31.11 -1.17 -5.34
CA ARG A 282 32.22 -1.33 -6.31
C ARG A 282 33.07 -0.08 -6.49
N HIS A 283 32.55 1.10 -6.15
CA HIS A 283 33.26 2.37 -6.23
C HIS A 283 33.82 2.85 -4.89
N LEU A 284 33.58 2.13 -3.80
CA LEU A 284 34.19 2.37 -2.47
C LEU A 284 35.41 1.48 -2.23
N GLU A 285 35.44 0.29 -2.85
CA GLU A 285 36.59 -0.59 -2.93
C GLU A 285 37.45 -0.11 -4.11
N GLY A 286 38.64 0.45 -3.85
CA GLY A 286 39.49 1.01 -4.90
C GLY A 286 39.89 -0.04 -5.97
N PRO A 287 40.34 0.38 -7.17
CA PRO A 287 40.73 -0.55 -8.22
C PRO A 287 41.89 -1.43 -7.75
N VAL A 288 41.71 -2.75 -7.81
CA VAL A 288 42.84 -3.69 -7.80
C VAL A 288 43.61 -3.45 -9.09
N VAL A 289 44.66 -2.65 -9.02
CA VAL A 289 45.64 -2.53 -10.10
C VAL A 289 46.41 -3.85 -10.14
N VAL A 290 45.95 -4.80 -10.95
CA VAL A 290 46.77 -5.94 -11.35
C VAL A 290 47.79 -5.41 -12.33
N ASN A 291 48.91 -4.91 -11.80
CA ASN A 291 50.05 -4.52 -12.61
C ASN A 291 50.77 -5.81 -13.03
N VAL A 292 50.44 -6.34 -14.21
CA VAL A 292 51.24 -7.38 -14.85
C VAL A 292 52.54 -6.73 -15.31
N ARG A 293 53.54 -6.72 -14.43
CA ARG A 293 54.94 -6.60 -14.82
C ARG A 293 55.66 -7.86 -14.37
N SER A 294 56.08 -8.61 -15.37
CA SER A 294 57.00 -9.73 -15.26
C SER A 294 58.30 -9.27 -14.63
N ASP A 295 58.58 -9.72 -13.41
CA ASP A 295 59.95 -9.96 -12.99
C ASP A 295 59.97 -11.18 -12.07
N GLY A 296 60.62 -12.23 -12.56
CA GLY A 296 60.72 -13.51 -11.90
C GLY A 296 61.50 -13.40 -10.61
N ARG A 297 60.83 -13.70 -9.49
CA ARG A 297 61.38 -14.28 -8.27
C ARG A 297 60.21 -14.83 -7.45
N THR A 298 60.17 -16.14 -7.28
CA THR A 298 59.19 -16.87 -6.46
C THR A 298 59.44 -16.67 -4.97
N PRO A 299 58.45 -16.25 -4.18
CA PRO A 299 58.41 -16.48 -2.73
C PRO A 299 57.61 -17.76 -2.41
N PRO A 300 57.87 -18.42 -1.26
CA PRO A 300 57.40 -19.77 -0.95
C PRO A 300 55.90 -19.81 -0.57
N PRO A 301 55.26 -21.00 -0.58
CA PRO A 301 53.83 -21.10 -0.30
C PRO A 301 53.51 -20.77 1.18
N PRO A 302 52.40 -20.07 1.47
CA PRO A 302 51.96 -19.84 2.83
C PRO A 302 51.39 -21.14 3.42
N GLN A 303 52.01 -21.59 4.51
CA GLN A 303 51.55 -22.73 5.29
C GLN A 303 50.24 -22.40 6.00
N ARG A 304 49.23 -23.26 5.79
CA ARG A 304 48.04 -23.34 6.63
C ARG A 304 48.44 -23.66 8.07
N SER A 305 47.96 -22.88 9.03
CA SER A 305 47.60 -23.42 10.35
C SER A 305 46.45 -22.62 10.98
N LEU A 306 45.22 -23.08 10.73
CA LEU A 306 44.11 -22.85 11.66
C LEU A 306 44.34 -23.79 12.84
N ARG A 307 44.81 -23.27 13.97
CA ARG A 307 44.70 -23.97 15.25
C ARG A 307 43.30 -23.72 15.80
N SER A 308 42.41 -24.69 15.60
CA SER A 308 41.15 -24.80 16.31
C SER A 308 41.41 -25.16 17.77
N SER A 309 40.96 -24.32 18.70
CA SER A 309 41.00 -24.63 20.13
C SER A 309 40.00 -25.75 20.44
N PRO A 310 40.42 -26.88 21.07
CA PRO A 310 39.55 -28.04 21.30
C PRO A 310 38.34 -27.76 22.22
N LEU A 311 38.33 -26.64 22.95
CA LEU A 311 37.18 -26.20 23.73
C LEU A 311 35.97 -25.78 22.88
N ALA A 312 36.18 -25.17 21.71
CA ALA A 312 35.07 -24.66 20.89
C ALA A 312 34.25 -25.79 20.24
N ALA A 313 34.92 -26.89 19.86
CA ALA A 313 34.27 -28.08 19.33
C ALA A 313 33.51 -28.86 20.43
N ALA A 314 34.05 -28.89 21.66
CA ALA A 314 33.39 -29.54 22.79
C ALA A 314 32.10 -28.83 23.21
N VAL A 315 32.05 -27.49 23.18
CA VAL A 315 30.85 -26.71 23.50
C VAL A 315 29.75 -26.91 22.45
N LEU A 316 30.10 -26.95 21.16
CA LEU A 316 29.12 -27.20 20.09
C LEU A 316 28.54 -28.62 20.13
N LEU A 317 29.34 -29.63 20.50
CA LEU A 317 28.86 -31.00 20.68
C LEU A 317 27.97 -31.16 21.93
N LEU A 318 28.25 -30.42 23.01
CA LEU A 318 27.39 -30.39 24.21
C LEU A 318 26.04 -29.73 23.95
N ILE A 319 26.01 -28.61 23.21
CA ILE A 319 24.76 -27.93 22.84
C ILE A 319 23.92 -28.82 21.90
N GLY A 320 24.55 -29.45 20.91
CA GLY A 320 23.88 -30.39 20.01
C GLY A 320 23.33 -31.63 20.73
N GLY A 321 24.10 -32.19 21.67
CA GLY A 321 23.68 -33.36 22.46
C GLY A 321 22.52 -33.07 23.43
N LEU A 322 22.52 -31.89 24.06
CA LEU A 322 21.42 -31.47 24.95
C LEU A 322 20.13 -31.18 24.16
N CYS A 323 20.24 -30.61 22.96
CA CYS A 323 19.10 -30.43 22.04
C CYS A 323 18.55 -31.77 21.54
N TRP A 324 19.43 -32.75 21.25
CA TRP A 324 19.00 -34.09 20.82
C TRP A 324 18.29 -34.85 21.94
N LEU A 325 18.84 -34.83 23.16
CA LEU A 325 18.21 -35.48 24.32
C LEU A 325 16.87 -34.82 24.72
N GLY A 326 16.73 -33.51 24.52
CA GLY A 326 15.46 -32.79 24.70
C GLY A 326 14.41 -33.16 23.66
N LEU A 327 14.82 -33.30 22.39
CA LEU A 327 13.93 -33.69 21.29
C LEU A 327 13.53 -35.17 21.40
N GLU A 328 14.43 -36.05 21.83
CA GLU A 328 14.16 -37.46 22.05
C GLU A 328 13.20 -37.68 23.23
N ARG A 329 13.34 -36.91 24.32
CA ARG A 329 12.35 -36.89 25.42
C ARG A 329 10.99 -36.35 24.99
N TYR A 330 10.96 -35.30 24.17
CA TYR A 330 9.72 -34.73 23.65
C TYR A 330 8.97 -35.72 22.73
N LEU A 331 9.70 -36.44 21.89
CA LEU A 331 9.13 -37.44 20.98
C LEU A 331 8.71 -38.74 21.69
N LEU A 332 9.35 -39.08 22.81
CA LEU A 332 8.96 -40.24 23.64
C LEU A 332 7.80 -39.93 24.61
N GLN A 333 7.57 -38.67 24.99
CA GLN A 333 6.41 -38.26 25.80
C GLN A 333 5.10 -38.13 24.99
N GLY A 334 5.14 -38.12 23.66
CA GLY A 334 3.95 -38.03 22.79
C GLY A 334 3.22 -39.37 22.54
N ARG A 335 3.67 -40.48 23.12
CA ARG A 335 3.03 -41.81 22.99
C ARG A 335 2.76 -42.41 24.37
N GLY A 336 1.76 -41.88 25.07
CA GLY A 336 1.23 -42.51 26.27
C GLY A 336 0.11 -41.70 26.92
N ALA A 337 -1.01 -42.38 27.17
CA ALA A 337 -2.13 -41.98 28.03
C ALA A 337 -3.15 -40.97 27.47
N ALA A 338 -4.17 -41.54 26.83
CA ALA A 338 -5.54 -41.10 27.02
C ALA A 338 -5.94 -41.32 28.49
N GLY A 339 -6.54 -40.31 29.15
CA GLY A 339 -7.09 -40.47 30.50
C GLY A 339 -7.34 -39.15 31.22
N LYS A 340 -8.62 -38.76 31.27
CA LYS A 340 -9.33 -37.97 32.30
C LYS A 340 -8.48 -37.21 33.33
N ASP A 341 -8.59 -35.88 33.33
CA ASP A 341 -9.26 -35.13 34.41
C ASP A 341 -9.21 -33.62 34.13
N GLY A 342 -10.31 -32.95 34.46
CA GLY A 342 -10.48 -31.51 34.30
C GLY A 342 -9.80 -30.72 35.41
N GLY A 343 -9.39 -29.50 35.10
CA GLY A 343 -9.02 -28.51 36.10
C GLY A 343 -8.00 -27.49 35.65
N ARG A 344 -8.50 -26.33 35.19
CA ARG A 344 -7.83 -25.03 35.14
C ARG A 344 -6.51 -24.94 34.37
N LEU A 345 -6.58 -24.27 33.21
CA LEU A 345 -5.65 -23.20 32.80
C LEU A 345 -6.36 -22.38 31.71
N SER A 346 -7.20 -21.43 32.15
CA SER A 346 -7.59 -20.29 31.32
C SER A 346 -6.46 -19.27 31.36
N ALA A 347 -6.21 -18.64 30.20
CA ALA A 347 -5.31 -17.51 29.93
C ALA A 347 -4.00 -17.86 29.21
N ALA A 348 -4.15 -18.32 27.96
CA ALA A 348 -3.22 -18.07 26.85
C ALA A 348 -4.07 -17.86 25.58
N VAL A 349 -4.71 -16.70 25.45
CA VAL A 349 -5.56 -16.37 24.28
C VAL A 349 -4.79 -15.35 23.43
N GLY A 350 -4.32 -15.77 22.25
CA GLY A 350 -3.84 -14.80 21.25
C GLY A 350 -3.06 -15.31 20.04
N GLN A 351 -2.18 -16.31 20.16
CA GLN A 351 -1.26 -16.68 19.06
C GLN A 351 -1.76 -17.82 18.15
N ASP A 352 -2.49 -18.81 18.69
CA ASP A 352 -2.92 -19.99 17.92
C ASP A 352 -4.07 -19.69 16.92
N ASP A 353 -4.91 -18.72 17.26
CA ASP A 353 -6.12 -18.37 16.49
C ASP A 353 -5.78 -17.63 15.17
N GLU A 354 -4.74 -16.79 15.17
CA GLU A 354 -4.35 -16.04 13.98
C GLU A 354 -3.64 -16.91 12.94
N THR A 355 -2.83 -17.87 13.40
CA THR A 355 -2.14 -18.81 12.52
C THR A 355 -3.13 -19.82 11.92
N ALA A 356 -4.07 -20.34 12.73
CA ALA A 356 -5.16 -21.19 12.24
C ALA A 356 -6.03 -20.46 11.19
N ARG A 357 -6.35 -19.18 11.42
CA ARG A 357 -7.08 -18.35 10.45
C ARG A 357 -6.30 -18.17 9.15
N THR A 358 -5.00 -17.90 9.23
CA THR A 358 -4.15 -17.73 8.04
C THR A 358 -4.09 -19.02 7.21
N LEU A 359 -3.93 -20.18 7.86
CA LEU A 359 -3.94 -21.47 7.20
C LEU A 359 -5.30 -21.77 6.56
N PHE A 360 -6.40 -21.46 7.24
CA PHE A 360 -7.75 -21.65 6.71
C PHE A 360 -7.99 -20.85 5.41
N PHE A 361 -7.61 -19.57 5.39
CA PHE A 361 -7.71 -18.75 4.17
C PHE A 361 -6.77 -19.23 3.06
N SER A 362 -5.59 -19.73 3.40
CA SER A 362 -4.67 -20.32 2.44
C SER A 362 -5.23 -21.60 1.80
N ALA A 363 -5.92 -22.44 2.57
CA ALA A 363 -6.58 -23.64 2.05
C ALA A 363 -7.71 -23.28 1.08
N ILE A 364 -8.48 -22.22 1.38
CA ILE A 364 -9.50 -21.68 0.47
C ILE A 364 -8.85 -21.19 -0.83
N GLU A 365 -7.81 -20.37 -0.75
CA GLU A 365 -7.09 -19.85 -1.92
C GLU A 365 -6.59 -20.98 -2.84
N ARG A 366 -6.04 -22.05 -2.26
CA ARG A 366 -5.54 -23.22 -3.00
C ARG A 366 -6.64 -24.18 -3.47
N GLY A 367 -7.88 -24.05 -2.99
CA GLY A 367 -8.97 -24.96 -3.33
C GLY A 367 -8.93 -26.30 -2.60
N GLU A 368 -8.23 -26.38 -1.46
CA GLU A 368 -7.98 -27.62 -0.70
C GLU A 368 -9.21 -28.02 0.13
N ARG A 369 -10.24 -28.56 -0.54
CA ARG A 369 -11.54 -28.89 0.07
C ARG A 369 -11.45 -29.71 1.36
N ALA A 370 -10.66 -30.78 1.37
CA ALA A 370 -10.53 -31.64 2.55
C ALA A 370 -9.93 -30.89 3.75
N GLU A 371 -9.03 -29.93 3.52
CA GLU A 371 -8.46 -29.12 4.60
C GLU A 371 -9.47 -28.09 5.12
N VAL A 372 -10.23 -27.47 4.22
CA VAL A 372 -11.34 -26.58 4.58
C VAL A 372 -12.39 -27.32 5.42
N GLU A 373 -12.81 -28.53 5.02
CA GLU A 373 -13.73 -29.38 5.80
C GLU A 373 -13.17 -29.72 7.18
N ARG A 374 -11.86 -30.01 7.28
CA ARG A 374 -11.21 -30.26 8.57
C ARG A 374 -11.20 -29.03 9.48
N PHE A 375 -11.02 -27.83 8.93
CA PHE A 375 -11.12 -26.60 9.71
C PHE A 375 -12.56 -26.33 10.16
N ILE A 376 -13.55 -26.52 9.28
CA ILE A 376 -14.98 -26.41 9.63
C ILE A 376 -15.32 -27.40 10.75
N ALA A 377 -14.90 -28.65 10.66
CA ALA A 377 -15.14 -29.68 11.67
C ALA A 377 -14.49 -29.37 13.03
N LYS A 378 -13.44 -28.53 13.06
CA LYS A 378 -12.80 -28.03 14.29
C LYS A 378 -13.51 -26.80 14.88
N GLY A 379 -14.59 -26.31 14.26
CA GLY A 379 -15.33 -25.14 14.72
C GLY A 379 -14.73 -23.80 14.32
N THR A 380 -13.98 -23.72 13.21
CA THR A 380 -13.47 -22.45 12.67
C THR A 380 -14.61 -21.48 12.39
N ALA A 381 -14.46 -20.22 12.83
CA ALA A 381 -15.44 -19.16 12.57
C ALA A 381 -15.51 -18.81 11.07
N LEU A 382 -16.65 -19.05 10.43
CA LEU A 382 -16.84 -18.91 8.97
C LEU A 382 -17.15 -17.49 8.49
N ASP A 383 -17.43 -16.57 9.41
CA ASP A 383 -17.72 -15.16 9.09
C ASP A 383 -16.56 -14.23 9.46
N ARG A 384 -15.52 -14.77 10.11
CA ARG A 384 -14.40 -13.96 10.57
C ARG A 384 -13.52 -13.56 9.39
N ARG A 385 -13.34 -12.25 9.22
CA ARG A 385 -12.51 -11.68 8.15
C ARG A 385 -11.05 -12.09 8.30
N GLY A 386 -10.42 -12.42 7.18
CA GLY A 386 -8.98 -12.70 7.06
C GLY A 386 -8.15 -11.43 6.91
N PHE A 387 -6.85 -11.59 6.65
CA PHE A 387 -5.89 -10.48 6.54
C PHE A 387 -6.16 -9.50 5.38
N ARG A 388 -6.88 -9.94 4.33
CA ARG A 388 -7.34 -9.08 3.21
C ARG A 388 -8.68 -8.40 3.47
N GLY A 389 -9.25 -8.52 4.68
CA GLY A 389 -10.57 -7.99 5.01
C GLY A 389 -11.75 -8.81 4.44
N PHE A 390 -11.48 -9.88 3.70
CA PHE A 390 -12.50 -10.78 3.15
C PHE A 390 -12.98 -11.79 4.17
N THR A 391 -14.26 -12.14 4.11
CA THR A 391 -14.79 -13.36 4.73
C THR A 391 -14.34 -14.59 3.92
N PRO A 392 -14.36 -15.80 4.50
CA PRO A 392 -14.13 -17.05 3.79
C PRO A 392 -14.97 -17.19 2.51
N VAL A 393 -16.25 -16.80 2.56
CA VAL A 393 -17.17 -16.79 1.40
C VAL A 393 -16.68 -15.83 0.32
N ILE A 394 -16.30 -14.60 0.69
CA ILE A 394 -15.75 -13.62 -0.27
C ILE A 394 -14.44 -14.12 -0.87
N ALA A 395 -13.57 -14.74 -0.08
CA ALA A 395 -12.33 -15.32 -0.57
C ALA A 395 -12.60 -16.44 -1.59
N ALA A 396 -13.54 -17.34 -1.33
CA ALA A 396 -13.90 -18.40 -2.28
C ALA A 396 -14.37 -17.83 -3.63
N ILE A 397 -15.18 -16.77 -3.63
CA ILE A 397 -15.64 -16.08 -4.85
C ILE A 397 -14.46 -15.45 -5.59
N ARG A 398 -13.63 -14.68 -4.88
CA ARG A 398 -12.49 -13.94 -5.47
C ARG A 398 -11.41 -14.84 -6.08
N PHE A 399 -11.31 -16.08 -5.61
CA PHE A 399 -10.36 -17.09 -6.12
C PHE A 399 -11.02 -18.12 -7.04
N GLY A 400 -12.28 -17.92 -7.45
CA GLY A 400 -13.00 -18.83 -8.37
C GLY A 400 -13.25 -20.23 -7.79
N ARG A 401 -13.37 -20.36 -6.47
CA ARG A 401 -13.53 -21.65 -5.75
C ARG A 401 -15.00 -21.94 -5.45
N ILE A 402 -15.82 -22.08 -6.49
CA ILE A 402 -17.27 -22.27 -6.37
C ILE A 402 -17.63 -23.51 -5.51
N GLY A 403 -16.92 -24.61 -5.66
CA GLY A 403 -17.15 -25.80 -4.82
C GLY A 403 -16.83 -25.60 -3.33
N LEU A 404 -16.02 -24.60 -2.97
CA LEU A 404 -15.81 -24.19 -1.58
C LEU A 404 -16.83 -23.15 -1.11
N LEU A 405 -17.32 -22.29 -2.01
CA LEU A 405 -18.42 -21.37 -1.72
C LEU A 405 -19.65 -22.14 -1.22
N GLU A 406 -20.10 -23.15 -1.97
CA GLU A 406 -21.25 -23.97 -1.57
C GLU A 406 -21.01 -24.71 -0.26
N LEU A 407 -19.81 -25.26 -0.06
CA LEU A 407 -19.44 -25.91 1.20
C LEU A 407 -19.52 -24.96 2.39
N LEU A 408 -18.99 -23.74 2.27
CA LEU A 408 -18.99 -22.74 3.33
C LEU A 408 -20.42 -22.30 3.66
N LEU A 409 -21.26 -22.05 2.65
CA LEU A 409 -22.67 -21.69 2.82
C LEU A 409 -23.46 -22.83 3.48
N ALA A 410 -23.30 -24.07 2.99
CA ALA A 410 -23.93 -25.26 3.58
C ALA A 410 -23.48 -25.53 5.02
N SER A 411 -22.27 -25.06 5.38
CA SER A 411 -21.72 -25.14 6.73
C SER A 411 -22.13 -23.96 7.64
N GLY A 412 -23.01 -23.09 7.16
CA GLY A 412 -23.60 -21.99 7.95
C GLY A 412 -22.87 -20.66 7.87
N ALA A 413 -21.96 -20.45 6.90
CA ALA A 413 -21.38 -19.12 6.66
C ALA A 413 -22.46 -18.12 6.22
N ASN A 414 -22.42 -16.91 6.77
CA ASN A 414 -23.39 -15.86 6.47
C ASN A 414 -23.15 -15.28 5.06
N PRO A 415 -24.10 -15.42 4.11
CA PRO A 415 -23.96 -14.90 2.75
C PRO A 415 -24.02 -13.36 2.67
N ASN A 416 -24.27 -12.70 3.80
CA ASN A 416 -24.43 -11.25 3.90
C ASN A 416 -23.32 -10.55 4.69
N GLU A 417 -22.37 -11.28 5.29
CA GLU A 417 -21.30 -10.66 6.05
C GLU A 417 -20.36 -9.87 5.10
N PRO A 418 -20.28 -8.53 5.23
CA PRO A 418 -19.54 -7.72 4.28
C PRO A 418 -18.03 -7.80 4.53
N ASP A 419 -17.23 -7.35 3.56
CA ASP A 419 -15.82 -7.06 3.79
C ASP A 419 -15.63 -5.73 4.58
N SER A 420 -14.37 -5.30 4.74
CA SER A 420 -14.03 -4.03 5.39
C SER A 420 -14.49 -2.77 4.64
N GLN A 421 -15.05 -2.89 3.44
CA GLN A 421 -15.60 -1.79 2.64
C GLN A 421 -17.14 -1.84 2.57
N GLY A 422 -17.77 -2.72 3.35
CA GLY A 422 -19.21 -2.92 3.31
C GLY A 422 -19.68 -3.76 2.11
N ALA A 423 -18.78 -4.28 1.26
CA ALA A 423 -19.17 -5.07 0.10
C ALA A 423 -19.48 -6.51 0.52
N THR A 424 -20.71 -6.95 0.25
CA THR A 424 -21.19 -8.31 0.55
C THR A 424 -20.66 -9.34 -0.46
N PRO A 425 -20.72 -10.65 -0.15
CA PRO A 425 -20.41 -11.71 -1.11
C PRO A 425 -21.09 -11.53 -2.48
N LEU A 426 -22.37 -11.14 -2.50
CA LEU A 426 -23.10 -10.92 -3.74
C LEU A 426 -22.58 -9.73 -4.55
N ILE A 427 -22.10 -8.67 -3.87
CA ILE A 427 -21.42 -7.54 -4.52
C ILE A 427 -20.10 -8.00 -5.16
N HIS A 428 -19.31 -8.84 -4.47
CA HIS A 428 -18.07 -9.39 -5.03
C HIS A 428 -18.33 -10.32 -6.22
N ALA A 429 -19.35 -11.19 -6.14
CA ALA A 429 -19.72 -12.06 -7.26
C ALA A 429 -20.11 -11.25 -8.51
N ALA A 430 -20.91 -10.19 -8.32
CA ALA A 430 -21.29 -9.29 -9.40
C ALA A 430 -20.11 -8.47 -9.97
N GLN A 431 -19.18 -8.06 -9.11
CA GLN A 431 -18.00 -7.29 -9.52
C GLN A 431 -17.00 -8.11 -10.33
N VAL A 432 -16.74 -9.37 -9.93
CA VAL A 432 -15.82 -10.26 -10.65
C VAL A 432 -16.49 -10.88 -11.88
N GLY A 433 -17.83 -10.92 -11.91
CA GLY A 433 -18.60 -11.57 -12.97
C GLY A 433 -18.71 -13.08 -12.79
N GLU A 434 -18.56 -13.58 -11.56
CA GLU A 434 -18.66 -15.01 -11.22
C GLU A 434 -20.12 -15.46 -11.19
N GLU A 435 -20.69 -15.73 -12.36
CA GLU A 435 -22.10 -16.12 -12.53
C GLU A 435 -22.50 -17.32 -11.66
N GLN A 436 -21.63 -18.32 -11.57
CA GLN A 436 -21.86 -19.53 -10.79
C GLN A 436 -21.88 -19.28 -9.26
N ALA A 437 -21.44 -18.11 -8.80
CA ALA A 437 -21.54 -17.73 -7.38
C ALA A 437 -22.86 -17.01 -7.05
N VAL A 438 -23.48 -16.33 -8.03
CA VAL A 438 -24.62 -15.43 -7.81
C VAL A 438 -25.86 -16.21 -7.37
N GLU A 439 -26.20 -17.29 -8.08
CA GLU A 439 -27.38 -18.08 -7.78
C GLU A 439 -27.30 -18.80 -6.42
N PRO A 440 -26.20 -19.51 -6.08
CA PRO A 440 -26.04 -20.07 -4.74
C PRO A 440 -26.15 -19.02 -3.63
N LEU A 441 -25.52 -17.85 -3.78
CA LEU A 441 -25.62 -16.79 -2.77
C LEU A 441 -27.08 -16.36 -2.54
N ILE A 442 -27.85 -16.16 -3.62
CA ILE A 442 -29.27 -15.78 -3.53
C ILE A 442 -30.08 -16.89 -2.87
N GLN A 443 -29.86 -18.16 -3.23
CA GLN A 443 -30.56 -19.30 -2.63
C GLN A 443 -30.32 -19.42 -1.12
N TYR A 444 -29.12 -19.09 -0.66
CA TYR A 444 -28.77 -19.06 0.77
C TYR A 444 -29.19 -17.75 1.48
N GLY A 445 -29.87 -16.82 0.79
CA GLY A 445 -30.44 -15.62 1.40
C GLY A 445 -29.58 -14.36 1.30
N ALA A 446 -28.73 -14.25 0.28
CA ALA A 446 -28.00 -13.01 0.02
C ALA A 446 -28.95 -11.84 -0.30
N ILE A 447 -28.70 -10.70 0.35
CA ILE A 447 -29.51 -9.49 0.26
C ILE A 447 -29.08 -8.72 -1.00
N THR A 448 -29.95 -8.75 -2.02
CA THR A 448 -29.77 -8.02 -3.28
C THR A 448 -29.74 -6.50 -3.10
N THR A 449 -30.28 -6.01 -1.98
CA THR A 449 -30.35 -4.59 -1.64
C THR A 449 -29.16 -4.06 -0.84
N ALA A 450 -28.21 -4.92 -0.48
CA ALA A 450 -27.05 -4.53 0.31
C ALA A 450 -26.20 -3.48 -0.42
N ARG A 451 -25.57 -2.60 0.36
CA ARG A 451 -24.81 -1.45 -0.13
C ARG A 451 -23.41 -1.44 0.45
N ASP A 452 -22.42 -1.19 -0.41
CA ASP A 452 -21.06 -0.90 0.01
C ASP A 452 -20.91 0.51 0.59
N ALA A 453 -19.69 0.90 0.97
CA ALA A 453 -19.37 2.24 1.45
C ALA A 453 -19.72 3.38 0.46
N ASN A 454 -19.87 3.08 -0.84
CA ASN A 454 -20.27 4.03 -1.88
C ASN A 454 -21.77 3.97 -2.18
N SER A 455 -22.56 3.32 -1.34
CA SER A 455 -23.99 3.05 -1.55
C SER A 455 -24.30 2.22 -2.80
N ARG A 456 -23.32 1.46 -3.33
CA ARG A 456 -23.49 0.64 -4.53
C ARG A 456 -24.00 -0.75 -4.21
N THR A 457 -24.81 -1.28 -5.10
CA THR A 457 -25.48 -2.58 -4.99
C THR A 457 -24.87 -3.57 -5.96
N ALA A 458 -25.12 -4.87 -5.78
CA ALA A 458 -24.63 -5.90 -6.70
C ALA A 458 -25.08 -5.65 -8.15
N LEU A 459 -26.31 -5.14 -8.35
CA LEU A 459 -26.84 -4.82 -9.68
C LEU A 459 -26.02 -3.71 -10.38
N LEU A 460 -25.57 -2.68 -9.65
CA LEU A 460 -24.75 -1.61 -10.24
C LEU A 460 -23.39 -2.13 -10.72
N TYR A 461 -22.77 -3.03 -9.95
CA TYR A 461 -21.51 -3.68 -10.35
C TYR A 461 -21.70 -4.61 -11.56
N ALA A 462 -22.77 -5.41 -11.58
CA ALA A 462 -23.08 -6.29 -12.69
C ALA A 462 -23.26 -5.54 -14.03
N ILE A 463 -23.88 -4.35 -13.99
CA ILE A 463 -24.05 -3.50 -15.18
C ILE A 463 -22.73 -2.90 -15.66
N ALA A 464 -21.85 -2.57 -14.71
CA ALA A 464 -20.62 -1.84 -14.96
C ALA A 464 -19.50 -2.69 -15.58
N GLY A 465 -19.49 -4.01 -15.34
CA GLY A 465 -18.44 -4.89 -15.86
C GLY A 465 -18.76 -6.39 -15.82
N GLY A 466 -19.99 -6.77 -15.45
CA GLY A 466 -20.40 -8.16 -15.34
C GLY A 466 -21.02 -8.73 -16.62
N PRO A 467 -21.07 -10.07 -16.78
CA PRO A 467 -21.85 -10.72 -17.82
C PRO A 467 -23.34 -10.33 -17.73
N VAL A 468 -24.01 -10.20 -18.88
CA VAL A 468 -25.45 -9.87 -18.92
C VAL A 468 -26.30 -10.87 -18.15
N SER A 469 -25.87 -12.14 -18.08
CA SER A 469 -26.52 -13.19 -17.29
C SER A 469 -26.59 -12.83 -15.80
N VAL A 470 -25.55 -12.21 -15.23
CA VAL A 470 -25.56 -11.77 -13.82
C VAL A 470 -26.63 -10.68 -13.60
N VAL A 471 -26.79 -9.74 -14.56
CA VAL A 471 -27.86 -8.73 -14.52
C VAL A 471 -29.23 -9.39 -14.57
N GLU A 472 -29.42 -10.37 -15.46
CA GLU A 472 -30.68 -11.13 -15.59
C GLU A 472 -31.02 -11.86 -14.29
N THR A 473 -30.07 -12.59 -13.70
CA THR A 473 -30.25 -13.32 -12.44
C THR A 473 -30.57 -12.39 -11.28
N LEU A 474 -29.86 -11.26 -11.15
CA LEU A 474 -30.12 -10.28 -10.09
C LEU A 474 -31.50 -9.64 -10.23
N LEU A 475 -31.95 -9.32 -11.45
CA LEU A 475 -33.28 -8.78 -11.69
C LEU A 475 -34.38 -9.83 -11.42
N ALA A 476 -34.16 -11.08 -11.83
CA ALA A 476 -35.07 -12.19 -11.55
C ALA A 476 -35.20 -12.44 -10.04
N ALA A 477 -34.12 -12.22 -9.28
CA ALA A 477 -34.11 -12.26 -7.82
C ALA A 477 -34.67 -10.99 -7.14
N GLY A 478 -35.28 -10.08 -7.90
CA GLY A 478 -35.96 -8.90 -7.36
C GLY A 478 -35.03 -7.75 -6.95
N SER A 479 -33.82 -7.66 -7.50
CA SER A 479 -32.94 -6.51 -7.25
C SER A 479 -33.60 -5.22 -7.73
N PRO A 480 -33.79 -4.21 -6.86
CA PRO A 480 -34.53 -3.02 -7.23
C PRO A 480 -33.71 -2.12 -8.15
N VAL A 481 -34.37 -1.66 -9.22
CA VAL A 481 -33.76 -0.80 -10.26
C VAL A 481 -33.78 0.70 -9.93
N ALA A 482 -34.31 1.07 -8.76
CA ALA A 482 -34.40 2.47 -8.31
C ALA A 482 -33.24 2.89 -7.37
N MET A 483 -32.39 1.96 -6.93
CA MET A 483 -31.31 2.30 -6.00
C MET A 483 -30.17 3.04 -6.70
N GLN A 484 -29.74 4.15 -6.09
CA GLN A 484 -28.65 4.99 -6.56
C GLN A 484 -27.43 4.86 -5.64
N ASP A 485 -26.25 5.05 -6.22
CA ASP A 485 -25.00 5.18 -5.48
C ASP A 485 -24.91 6.54 -4.73
N ALA A 486 -23.79 6.77 -4.04
CA ALA A 486 -23.56 8.00 -3.30
C ALA A 486 -23.54 9.27 -4.16
N ALA A 487 -23.37 9.16 -5.48
CA ALA A 487 -23.45 10.27 -6.44
C ALA A 487 -24.84 10.41 -7.07
N GLY A 488 -25.82 9.57 -6.68
CA GLY A 488 -27.14 9.57 -7.29
C GLY A 488 -27.20 8.78 -8.61
N ASN A 489 -26.16 8.06 -9.01
CA ASN A 489 -26.20 7.29 -10.25
C ASN A 489 -26.93 5.97 -10.02
N GLY A 490 -28.03 5.76 -10.76
CA GLY A 490 -28.80 4.52 -10.78
C GLY A 490 -28.42 3.57 -11.93
N PRO A 491 -29.05 2.38 -12.04
CA PRO A 491 -28.72 1.36 -13.04
C PRO A 491 -28.66 1.86 -14.49
N LEU A 492 -29.59 2.72 -14.90
CA LEU A 492 -29.60 3.28 -16.25
C LEU A 492 -28.43 4.25 -16.49
N HIS A 493 -28.01 5.03 -15.49
CA HIS A 493 -26.80 5.86 -15.58
C HIS A 493 -25.56 4.99 -15.80
N TYR A 494 -25.42 3.91 -15.03
CA TYR A 494 -24.33 2.95 -15.16
C TYR A 494 -24.32 2.29 -16.55
N SER A 495 -25.47 1.96 -17.12
CA SER A 495 -25.53 1.34 -18.46
C SER A 495 -25.09 2.27 -19.61
N LEU A 496 -25.16 3.59 -19.39
CA LEU A 496 -24.96 4.61 -20.43
C LEU A 496 -23.68 5.42 -20.28
N ASN A 497 -23.00 5.32 -19.13
CA ASN A 497 -21.78 6.06 -18.87
C ASN A 497 -20.59 5.11 -18.56
N PRO A 498 -19.74 4.82 -19.56
CA PRO A 498 -18.56 3.98 -19.39
C PRO A 498 -17.56 4.51 -18.36
N SER A 499 -17.54 5.81 -18.05
CA SER A 499 -16.65 6.34 -17.01
C SER A 499 -17.01 5.80 -15.62
N LEU A 500 -18.28 5.42 -15.39
CA LEU A 500 -18.74 4.76 -14.18
C LEU A 500 -18.24 3.30 -14.08
N HIS A 501 -17.84 2.70 -15.20
CA HIS A 501 -17.30 1.33 -15.28
C HIS A 501 -15.88 1.26 -14.74
N SER A 502 -15.09 2.32 -14.91
CA SER A 502 -13.71 2.41 -14.41
C SER A 502 -13.61 2.28 -12.87
N VAL A 503 -14.71 2.53 -12.15
CA VAL A 503 -14.78 2.37 -10.69
C VAL A 503 -15.16 0.94 -10.28
N ALA A 504 -15.82 0.17 -11.17
CA ALA A 504 -16.14 -1.23 -10.95
C ALA A 504 -14.99 -2.16 -11.35
N GLU A 505 -14.27 -1.85 -12.43
CA GLU A 505 -13.24 -2.71 -13.04
C GLU A 505 -11.82 -2.55 -12.42
N ARG A 506 -11.53 -1.48 -11.68
CA ARG A 506 -10.15 -1.17 -11.23
C ARG A 506 -9.53 -2.08 -10.14
N LYS A 507 -10.10 -3.24 -9.82
CA LYS A 507 -9.57 -4.11 -8.75
C LYS A 507 -9.61 -5.62 -9.00
N VAL A 508 -9.86 -6.07 -10.24
CA VAL A 508 -9.99 -7.51 -10.54
C VAL A 508 -8.74 -8.13 -11.18
N LEU A 509 -7.82 -7.34 -11.75
CA LEU A 509 -6.58 -7.90 -12.30
C LEU A 509 -5.35 -7.22 -11.69
N GLU A 510 -4.90 -7.74 -10.55
CA GLU A 510 -3.48 -7.86 -10.18
C GLU A 510 -3.34 -8.43 -8.75
N ARG A 511 -3.28 -9.77 -8.66
CA ARG A 511 -2.31 -10.58 -7.89
C ARG A 511 -2.84 -12.03 -7.76
N GLY A 512 -2.32 -12.91 -8.62
CA GLY A 512 -2.38 -14.38 -8.52
C GLY A 512 -3.29 -15.06 -9.54
N GLY A 513 -2.72 -15.81 -10.51
CA GLY A 513 -3.40 -16.47 -11.64
C GLY A 513 -4.55 -17.41 -11.24
N VAL A 514 -5.55 -17.67 -12.07
CA VAL A 514 -5.54 -18.15 -13.47
C VAL A 514 -6.69 -17.46 -14.24
N GLY A 515 -6.47 -17.04 -15.49
CA GLY A 515 -7.53 -16.39 -16.29
C GLY A 515 -8.65 -17.34 -16.76
N PRO A 516 -9.68 -16.78 -17.42
CA PRO A 516 -10.03 -17.31 -18.73
C PRO A 516 -9.82 -16.26 -19.83
N VAL A 517 -9.41 -16.79 -20.98
CA VAL A 517 -9.16 -16.11 -22.24
C VAL A 517 -10.40 -15.39 -22.75
N VAL A 518 -10.33 -14.08 -23.01
CA VAL A 518 -11.03 -13.48 -24.16
C VAL A 518 -10.12 -12.45 -24.84
N SER A 519 -9.90 -12.72 -26.12
CA SER A 519 -9.10 -12.00 -27.10
C SER A 519 -9.58 -10.57 -27.40
N GLY A 520 -8.63 -9.66 -27.71
CA GLY A 520 -8.78 -8.78 -28.87
C GLY A 520 -8.50 -7.29 -28.67
N ALA A 521 -7.24 -6.91 -28.95
CA ALA A 521 -6.80 -5.82 -29.83
C ALA A 521 -7.07 -4.33 -29.53
N ALA A 522 -6.04 -3.55 -29.90
CA ALA A 522 -5.93 -2.10 -30.12
C ALA A 522 -5.81 -1.24 -28.85
N GLY A 523 -4.86 -0.31 -28.73
CA GLY A 523 -4.01 0.34 -29.72
C GLY A 523 -3.81 1.78 -29.24
N ARG A 524 -2.56 2.26 -29.26
CA ARG A 524 -2.12 3.61 -28.87
C ARG A 524 -2.84 4.71 -29.68
N GLU A 525 -3.01 5.90 -29.09
CA GLU A 525 -2.75 7.19 -29.76
C GLU A 525 -2.83 8.40 -28.81
N GLU A 526 -1.86 9.30 -29.04
CA GLU A 526 -1.59 10.70 -28.63
C GLU A 526 -2.78 11.67 -28.93
N ALA A 527 -2.85 12.98 -28.65
CA ALA A 527 -2.15 14.04 -27.92
C ALA A 527 -3.04 15.33 -28.05
N ASP A 528 -2.66 16.40 -27.34
CA ASP A 528 -2.92 17.84 -27.61
C ASP A 528 -4.32 18.48 -27.50
N ALA A 529 -4.45 19.45 -26.57
CA ALA A 529 -4.80 20.85 -26.87
C ALA A 529 -4.72 21.76 -25.62
N GLU A 530 -4.09 22.93 -25.78
CA GLU A 530 -3.86 24.00 -24.81
C GLU A 530 -4.98 25.09 -24.80
N ARG A 531 -5.09 25.79 -23.65
CA ARG A 531 -5.49 27.21 -23.42
C ARG A 531 -6.95 27.69 -23.58
N GLY A 532 -7.34 28.53 -22.61
CA GLY A 532 -8.21 29.69 -22.83
C GLY A 532 -9.32 29.86 -21.79
N GLY A 533 -9.39 31.02 -21.14
CA GLY A 533 -10.27 31.28 -20.00
C GLY A 533 -11.74 31.53 -20.33
N GLY A 534 -12.57 31.49 -19.28
CA GLY A 534 -13.74 32.36 -19.13
C GLY A 534 -15.09 31.85 -19.65
N ASP A 535 -16.01 31.75 -18.70
CA ASP A 535 -17.47 31.83 -18.83
C ASP A 535 -18.29 30.54 -18.93
N GLY A 536 -19.44 30.59 -18.26
CA GLY A 536 -20.29 29.46 -17.90
C GLY A 536 -20.87 28.70 -19.09
N ARG A 537 -21.13 27.41 -18.86
CA ARG A 537 -21.55 26.33 -19.79
C ARG A 537 -20.39 25.48 -20.31
N ARG A 538 -19.90 24.55 -19.47
CA ARG A 538 -19.14 23.36 -19.90
C ARG A 538 -19.83 22.09 -19.40
N PHE A 539 -20.91 21.70 -20.09
CA PHE A 539 -21.40 20.33 -20.12
C PHE A 539 -21.65 19.97 -21.59
N ALA A 540 -20.58 19.82 -22.36
CA ALA A 540 -20.66 19.34 -23.74
C ALA A 540 -19.35 18.67 -24.22
N GLU A 541 -18.43 18.30 -23.33
CA GLU A 541 -17.18 17.64 -23.73
C GLU A 541 -16.80 16.51 -22.77
N VAL A 542 -17.75 15.61 -22.52
CA VAL A 542 -17.49 14.24 -22.02
C VAL A 542 -18.41 13.28 -22.79
N ALA A 543 -18.41 13.37 -24.12
CA ALA A 543 -18.92 12.30 -24.97
C ALA A 543 -17.74 11.39 -25.30
N THR A 544 -17.43 10.47 -24.39
CA THR A 544 -16.48 9.39 -24.62
C THR A 544 -16.86 8.64 -25.91
N ARG A 545 -15.88 8.47 -26.78
CA ARG A 545 -15.86 7.69 -28.04
C ARG A 545 -16.90 6.57 -28.04
N ALA A 546 -17.76 6.55 -29.06
CA ALA A 546 -18.86 5.59 -29.17
C ALA A 546 -18.38 4.13 -28.97
N PRO A 547 -19.09 3.32 -28.17
CA PRO A 547 -18.72 1.92 -27.94
C PRO A 547 -18.62 1.14 -29.26
N GLY A 548 -17.66 0.22 -29.37
CA GLY A 548 -17.54 -0.69 -30.52
C GLY A 548 -18.83 -1.51 -30.73
N GLY A 549 -19.02 -2.09 -31.93
CA GLY A 549 -20.28 -2.74 -32.33
C GLY A 549 -20.83 -3.79 -31.34
N ARG A 550 -19.97 -4.58 -30.69
CA ARG A 550 -20.39 -5.55 -29.64
C ARG A 550 -20.85 -4.87 -28.34
N GLN A 551 -20.15 -3.81 -27.92
CA GLN A 551 -20.47 -3.09 -26.69
C GLN A 551 -21.80 -2.33 -26.81
N LYS A 552 -22.12 -1.84 -28.01
CA LYS A 552 -23.43 -1.23 -28.31
C LYS A 552 -24.60 -2.20 -28.12
N ASP A 553 -24.46 -3.44 -28.57
CA ASP A 553 -25.51 -4.46 -28.45
C ASP A 553 -25.74 -4.86 -26.98
N THR A 554 -24.66 -5.03 -26.22
CA THR A 554 -24.72 -5.29 -24.77
C THR A 554 -25.42 -4.17 -24.01
N THR A 555 -25.08 -2.91 -24.26
CA THR A 555 -25.73 -1.75 -23.63
C THR A 555 -27.23 -1.73 -23.92
N VAL A 556 -27.62 -1.93 -25.18
CA VAL A 556 -29.04 -1.97 -25.57
C VAL A 556 -29.79 -3.09 -24.84
N ARG A 557 -29.19 -4.29 -24.74
CA ARG A 557 -29.80 -5.42 -24.01
C ARG A 557 -29.99 -5.10 -22.54
N ILE A 558 -28.98 -4.55 -21.86
CA ILE A 558 -29.08 -4.16 -20.44
C ILE A 558 -30.16 -3.09 -20.23
N VAL A 559 -30.20 -2.06 -21.08
CA VAL A 559 -31.25 -1.03 -21.01
C VAL A 559 -32.64 -1.63 -21.17
N ARG A 560 -32.84 -2.58 -22.11
CA ARG A 560 -34.13 -3.27 -22.26
C ARG A 560 -34.52 -4.03 -21.00
N LEU A 561 -33.59 -4.75 -20.38
CA LEU A 561 -33.82 -5.48 -19.13
C LEU A 561 -34.24 -4.53 -18.00
N LEU A 562 -33.49 -3.45 -17.80
CA LEU A 562 -33.76 -2.44 -16.76
C LEU A 562 -35.12 -1.77 -16.98
N LEU A 563 -35.43 -1.39 -18.22
CA LEU A 563 -36.73 -0.81 -18.55
C LEU A 563 -37.87 -1.80 -18.33
N GLY A 564 -37.68 -3.08 -18.69
CA GLY A 564 -38.64 -4.15 -18.40
C GLY A 564 -38.87 -4.38 -16.91
N ALA A 565 -37.83 -4.22 -16.09
CA ALA A 565 -37.88 -4.27 -14.64
C ALA A 565 -38.38 -2.98 -13.97
N GLY A 566 -38.83 -1.98 -14.74
CA GLY A 566 -39.44 -0.78 -14.20
C GLY A 566 -38.50 0.41 -13.99
N ALA A 567 -37.26 0.39 -14.48
CA ALA A 567 -36.32 1.51 -14.30
C ALA A 567 -36.84 2.82 -14.93
N ASP A 568 -36.71 3.91 -14.18
CA ASP A 568 -37.13 5.25 -14.60
C ASP A 568 -35.99 5.96 -15.36
N ALA A 569 -36.28 6.41 -16.58
CA ALA A 569 -35.33 7.14 -17.41
C ALA A 569 -35.26 8.64 -17.08
N GLY A 570 -36.19 9.15 -16.27
CA GLY A 570 -36.21 10.53 -15.78
C GLY A 570 -35.57 10.72 -14.40
N ILE A 571 -35.06 9.66 -13.77
CA ILE A 571 -34.42 9.77 -12.45
C ILE A 571 -33.13 10.59 -12.56
N GLU A 572 -33.03 11.66 -11.77
CA GLU A 572 -31.84 12.53 -11.73
C GLU A 572 -30.78 12.00 -10.76
N ASN A 573 -29.51 12.11 -11.14
CA ASN A 573 -28.39 11.98 -10.20
C ASN A 573 -28.17 13.29 -9.40
N ARG A 574 -27.16 13.33 -8.52
CA ARG A 574 -26.89 14.55 -7.71
C ARG A 574 -26.42 15.75 -8.53
N GLU A 575 -26.02 15.55 -9.78
CA GLU A 575 -25.65 16.62 -10.72
C GLU A 575 -26.86 17.10 -11.54
N GLY A 576 -28.05 16.53 -11.31
CA GLY A 576 -29.26 16.84 -12.07
C GLY A 576 -29.30 16.20 -13.45
N VAL A 577 -28.40 15.26 -13.75
CA VAL A 577 -28.31 14.60 -15.05
C VAL A 577 -29.22 13.38 -15.06
N THR A 578 -30.01 13.22 -16.12
CA THR A 578 -30.88 12.05 -16.33
C THR A 578 -30.26 11.01 -17.28
N PRO A 579 -30.70 9.73 -17.22
CA PRO A 579 -30.32 8.72 -18.22
C PRO A 579 -30.69 9.12 -19.65
N LEU A 580 -31.82 9.83 -19.84
CA LEU A 580 -32.24 10.32 -21.15
C LEU A 580 -31.24 11.33 -21.73
N GLU A 581 -30.73 12.24 -20.91
CA GLU A 581 -29.71 13.21 -21.31
C GLU A 581 -28.38 12.52 -21.64
N LEU A 582 -27.97 11.52 -20.84
CA LEU A 582 -26.77 10.72 -21.13
C LEU A 582 -26.90 9.96 -22.46
N ALA A 583 -28.04 9.33 -22.72
CA ALA A 583 -28.29 8.63 -23.99
C ALA A 583 -28.28 9.59 -25.19
N THR A 584 -28.76 10.82 -25.00
CA THR A 584 -28.76 11.88 -26.01
C THR A 584 -27.34 12.34 -26.30
N ALA A 585 -26.56 12.64 -25.26
CA ALA A 585 -25.16 13.05 -25.37
C ALA A 585 -24.27 11.97 -26.01
N ALA A 586 -24.56 10.69 -25.74
CA ALA A 586 -23.85 9.56 -26.32
C ALA A 586 -24.28 9.20 -27.77
N GLY A 587 -25.31 9.85 -28.32
CA GLY A 587 -25.85 9.52 -29.65
C GLY A 587 -26.43 8.10 -29.74
N ALA A 588 -26.99 7.58 -28.64
CA ALA A 588 -27.49 6.21 -28.55
C ALA A 588 -28.92 6.09 -29.12
N ASP A 589 -29.08 6.23 -30.44
CA ASP A 589 -30.39 6.29 -31.12
C ASP A 589 -31.35 5.15 -30.75
N GLU A 590 -30.82 3.93 -30.59
CA GLU A 590 -31.64 2.77 -30.23
C GLU A 590 -32.15 2.85 -28.78
N VAL A 591 -31.31 3.30 -27.85
CA VAL A 591 -31.70 3.55 -26.46
C VAL A 591 -32.76 4.65 -26.38
N LEU A 592 -32.59 5.73 -27.14
CA LEU A 592 -33.57 6.82 -27.22
C LEU A 592 -34.93 6.35 -27.77
N ARG A 593 -34.95 5.36 -28.68
CA ARG A 593 -36.21 4.73 -29.12
C ARG A 593 -36.84 3.89 -28.02
N LEU A 594 -36.04 3.20 -27.20
CA LEU A 594 -36.53 2.41 -26.07
C LEU A 594 -37.16 3.28 -24.99
N PHE A 595 -36.53 4.41 -24.63
CA PHE A 595 -37.11 5.37 -23.68
C PHE A 595 -38.46 5.91 -24.16
N ARG A 596 -38.54 6.39 -25.42
CA ARG A 596 -39.79 6.89 -26.02
C ARG A 596 -40.90 5.83 -26.05
N ARG A 597 -40.58 4.58 -26.36
CA ARG A 597 -41.56 3.47 -26.37
C ARG A 597 -42.13 3.17 -25.00
N LYS A 598 -41.36 3.36 -23.92
CA LYS A 598 -41.82 3.13 -22.55
C LYS A 598 -42.71 4.27 -22.08
N GLU A 599 -42.36 5.52 -22.37
CA GLU A 599 -43.20 6.70 -22.08
C GLU A 599 -44.57 6.61 -22.75
N LEU A 600 -44.63 6.12 -23.99
CA LEU A 600 -45.88 5.92 -24.74
C LEU A 600 -46.75 4.76 -24.21
N LYS A 601 -46.18 3.82 -23.47
CA LYS A 601 -46.92 2.69 -22.85
C LYS A 601 -47.38 2.97 -21.41
N GLY A 602 -46.84 4.03 -20.78
CA GLY A 602 -47.23 4.49 -19.45
C GLY A 602 -48.31 5.58 -19.44
N ARG A 603 -48.67 6.10 -20.61
CA ARG A 603 -49.89 6.88 -20.87
C ARG A 603 -50.98 5.93 -21.36
#